data_AF-A0A933X8G0-F1
#
_entry.id   AF-A0A933X8G0-F1
#
_cell.length_a   1.000
_cell.length_b   1.000
_cell.length_c   1.000
_cell.angle_alpha   90.00
_cell.angle_beta   90.00
_cell.angle_gamma   90.00
#
_symmetry.space_group_name_H-M   'P 1'
#
loop_
_entity.id
_entity.type
_entity.pdbx_description
1 polymer ?
#
loop_
_entity_poly.entity_id
_entity_poly.type
_entity_poly.pdbx_seq_one_letter_code
_entity_poly.pdbx_strand_id
1 'polypeptide(L)'
;MKTLVLLLVSLSLAFTAAAADVLIVADEFPAMELLAAKLKAAENLSSQIVAQTNLPPDLARFAAVIVYIHRDLKEPAERAFIDYTRAGGKLVALHHSISSGKRKNKQWFKFLGVDLPPGDAAQGGYKWIEPVTLDLVNLAPAHFITTHGVTYPARIDLPATAAGAGEKSLPGFTLPKSEVYLNHVLTEPRTVLLGFKYQDAKSGQTYFQKHAGWVRAAGKGWIVYLLPGHSALDFENPAYARIVLNAVVWKP
;
A
#
# COMPACT_ATOMS: atom_id res chain seq x y z
N MET A 1 15.98 68.07 -26.76
CA MET A 1 15.39 67.42 -25.57
C MET A 1 15.08 65.97 -25.92
N LYS A 2 15.85 65.02 -25.39
CA LYS A 2 15.63 63.57 -25.59
C LYS A 2 15.00 63.01 -24.31
N THR A 3 13.73 62.66 -24.38
CA THR A 3 12.99 62.08 -23.26
C THR A 3 13.29 60.59 -23.19
N LEU A 4 14.04 60.18 -22.17
CA LEU A 4 14.35 58.78 -21.88
C LEU A 4 13.16 58.18 -21.13
N VAL A 5 12.41 57.30 -21.79
CA VAL A 5 11.32 56.53 -21.15
C VAL A 5 11.95 55.27 -20.54
N LEU A 6 12.04 55.22 -19.21
CA LEU A 6 12.44 54.03 -18.47
C LEU A 6 11.22 53.12 -18.33
N LEU A 7 11.19 52.01 -19.08
CA LEU A 7 10.18 50.98 -18.94
C LEU A 7 10.60 50.05 -17.77
N LEU A 8 9.99 50.22 -16.59
CA LEU A 8 10.11 49.25 -15.51
C LEU A 8 9.30 48.00 -15.87
N VAL A 9 9.98 46.92 -16.25
CA VAL A 9 9.39 45.60 -16.39
C VAL A 9 9.29 44.98 -15.00
N SER A 10 8.10 45.02 -14.42
CA SER A 10 7.77 44.31 -13.18
C SER A 10 7.76 42.80 -13.44
N LEU A 11 8.86 42.12 -13.11
CA LEU A 11 8.95 40.66 -13.21
C LEU A 11 8.12 40.03 -12.08
N SER A 12 6.85 39.73 -12.34
CA SER A 12 6.01 38.98 -11.41
C SER A 12 6.49 37.53 -11.36
N LEU A 13 7.32 37.20 -10.36
CA LEU A 13 7.62 35.81 -9.99
C LEU A 13 6.35 35.17 -9.45
N ALA A 14 5.58 34.55 -10.33
CA ALA A 14 4.53 33.62 -9.95
C ALA A 14 5.18 32.40 -9.29
N PHE A 15 5.16 32.34 -7.96
CA PHE A 15 5.45 31.11 -7.24
C PHE A 15 4.35 30.09 -7.57
N THR A 16 4.57 29.27 -8.60
CA THR A 16 3.81 28.03 -8.76
C THR A 16 4.17 27.16 -7.57
N ALA A 17 3.27 27.07 -6.58
CA ALA A 17 3.36 26.04 -5.56
C ALA A 17 3.50 24.71 -6.30
N ALA A 18 4.64 24.03 -6.12
CA ALA A 18 4.87 22.74 -6.74
C ALA A 18 3.72 21.82 -6.33
N ALA A 19 2.95 21.34 -7.31
CA ALA A 19 1.88 20.39 -7.03
C ALA A 19 2.51 19.15 -6.37
N ALA A 20 1.94 18.70 -5.26
CA ALA A 20 2.40 17.46 -4.63
C ALA A 20 2.18 16.29 -5.60
N ASP A 21 3.18 15.43 -5.72
CA ASP A 21 3.15 14.27 -6.63
C ASP A 21 2.26 13.15 -6.07
N VAL A 22 2.18 13.06 -4.74
CA VAL A 22 1.50 11.97 -4.02
C VAL A 22 0.52 12.55 -3.00
N LEU A 23 -0.70 12.02 -2.99
CA LEU A 23 -1.65 12.27 -1.90
C LEU A 23 -1.62 11.08 -0.94
N ILE A 24 -1.42 11.33 0.36
CA ILE A 24 -1.55 10.32 1.40
C ILE A 24 -2.79 10.66 2.23
N VAL A 25 -3.75 9.73 2.24
CA VAL A 25 -4.99 9.89 3.01
C VAL A 25 -4.96 8.95 4.19
N ALA A 26 -4.92 9.51 5.39
CA ALA A 26 -4.71 8.74 6.60
C ALA A 26 -5.48 9.29 7.81
N ASP A 27 -5.54 8.50 8.87
CA ASP A 27 -5.95 8.92 10.21
C ASP A 27 -4.87 8.64 11.29
N GLU A 28 -3.75 8.04 10.89
CA GLU A 28 -2.56 7.79 11.70
C GLU A 28 -1.35 8.51 11.08
N PHE A 29 -1.26 9.82 11.36
CA PHE A 29 -0.36 10.72 10.65
C PHE A 29 1.13 10.45 10.88
N PRO A 30 1.61 10.13 12.11
CA PRO A 30 3.05 9.93 12.34
C PRO A 30 3.68 8.84 11.46
N ALA A 31 2.99 7.72 11.24
CA ALA A 31 3.47 6.67 10.34
C ALA A 31 3.57 7.15 8.88
N MET A 32 2.63 7.99 8.47
CA MET A 32 2.59 8.52 7.11
C MET A 32 3.54 9.70 6.88
N GLU A 33 3.86 10.47 7.93
CA GLU A 33 4.93 11.47 7.90
C GLU A 33 6.29 10.81 7.68
N LEU A 34 6.56 9.68 8.35
CA LEU A 34 7.74 8.87 8.10
C LEU A 34 7.81 8.40 6.64
N LEU A 35 6.69 7.90 6.09
CA LEU A 35 6.63 7.46 4.70
C LEU A 35 6.83 8.62 3.72
N ALA A 36 6.21 9.78 3.96
CA ALA A 36 6.36 10.98 3.16
C ALA A 36 7.82 11.48 3.16
N ALA A 37 8.49 11.47 4.32
CA ALA A 37 9.90 11.82 4.43
C ALA A 37 10.78 10.87 3.59
N LYS A 38 10.49 9.57 3.61
CA LYS A 38 11.20 8.59 2.78
C LYS A 38 10.96 8.79 1.28
N LEU A 39 9.71 9.06 0.86
CA LEU A 39 9.39 9.42 -0.53
C LEU A 39 10.19 10.65 -0.99
N LYS A 40 10.25 11.69 -0.15
CA LYS A 40 11.02 12.89 -0.47
C LYS A 40 12.52 12.61 -0.57
N ALA A 41 13.07 11.86 0.39
CA ALA A 41 14.51 11.59 0.45
C ALA A 41 14.99 10.67 -0.67
N ALA A 42 14.22 9.64 -1.01
CA ALA A 42 14.65 8.60 -1.95
C ALA A 42 14.19 8.84 -3.40
N GLU A 43 13.03 9.49 -3.60
CA GLU A 43 12.43 9.67 -4.93
C GLU A 43 12.25 11.15 -5.31
N ASN A 44 12.62 12.07 -4.42
CA ASN A 44 12.37 13.51 -4.57
C ASN A 44 10.87 13.87 -4.75
N LEU A 45 9.96 12.98 -4.35
CA LEU A 45 8.53 13.18 -4.50
C LEU A 45 7.95 13.96 -3.31
N SER A 46 7.19 15.00 -3.61
CA SER A 46 6.47 15.76 -2.58
C SER A 46 5.15 15.06 -2.25
N SER A 47 4.82 14.97 -0.96
CA SER A 47 3.58 14.33 -0.50
C SER A 47 2.67 15.35 0.19
N GLN A 48 1.36 15.27 -0.06
CA GLN A 48 0.34 15.96 0.71
C GLN A 48 -0.35 14.93 1.63
N ILE A 49 -0.30 15.13 2.94
CA ILE A 49 -0.98 14.25 3.91
C ILE A 49 -2.28 14.92 4.36
N VAL A 50 -3.40 14.21 4.26
CA VAL A 50 -4.72 14.72 4.68
C VAL A 50 -5.53 13.66 5.39
N ALA A 51 -6.45 14.11 6.25
CA ALA A 51 -7.56 13.29 6.68
C ALA A 51 -8.56 13.12 5.52
N GLN A 52 -9.30 12.00 5.50
CA GLN A 52 -10.34 11.75 4.49
C GLN A 52 -11.47 12.81 4.46
N THR A 53 -11.64 13.60 5.52
CA THR A 53 -12.59 14.74 5.55
C THR A 53 -12.08 15.98 4.82
N ASN A 54 -10.79 15.99 4.49
CA ASN A 54 -10.08 17.12 3.87
C ASN A 54 -9.52 16.71 2.50
N LEU A 55 -10.21 15.80 1.80
CA LEU A 55 -9.82 15.40 0.45
C LEU A 55 -9.85 16.61 -0.49
N PRO A 56 -8.82 16.81 -1.33
CA PRO A 56 -8.89 17.80 -2.38
C PRO A 56 -10.01 17.44 -3.38
N PRO A 57 -10.66 18.43 -3.99
CA PRO A 57 -11.79 18.20 -4.90
C PRO A 57 -11.37 17.47 -6.19
N ASP A 58 -10.09 17.51 -6.54
CA ASP A 58 -9.53 16.83 -7.69
C ASP A 58 -8.32 15.96 -7.28
N LEU A 59 -8.46 14.65 -7.49
CA LEU A 59 -7.38 13.68 -7.25
C LEU A 59 -6.53 13.42 -8.50
N ALA A 60 -7.00 13.80 -9.69
CA ALA A 60 -6.35 13.48 -10.96
C ALA A 60 -4.96 14.12 -11.10
N ARG A 61 -4.70 15.21 -10.38
CA ARG A 61 -3.39 15.87 -10.33
C ARG A 61 -2.29 15.03 -9.66
N PHE A 62 -2.64 14.03 -8.85
CA PHE A 62 -1.66 13.22 -8.14
C PHE A 62 -1.27 11.98 -8.94
N ALA A 63 0.03 11.71 -9.04
CA ALA A 63 0.57 10.53 -9.70
C ALA A 63 0.21 9.22 -8.96
N ALA A 64 -0.01 9.30 -7.65
CA ALA A 64 -0.53 8.21 -6.84
C ALA A 64 -1.33 8.73 -5.63
N VAL A 65 -2.30 7.94 -5.18
CA VAL A 65 -3.03 8.15 -3.91
C VAL A 65 -2.75 6.96 -3.00
N ILE A 66 -2.17 7.22 -1.83
CA ILE A 66 -1.97 6.24 -0.76
C ILE A 66 -3.14 6.31 0.22
N VAL A 67 -3.70 5.16 0.59
CA VAL A 67 -4.77 5.06 1.58
C VAL A 67 -4.28 4.27 2.78
N TYR A 68 -4.28 4.93 3.94
CA TYR A 68 -3.87 4.39 5.24
C TYR A 68 -4.85 4.83 6.34
N ILE A 69 -6.09 4.35 6.23
CA ILE A 69 -7.20 4.72 7.12
C ILE A 69 -7.54 3.54 8.00
N HIS A 70 -7.17 3.62 9.28
CA HIS A 70 -7.47 2.60 10.28
C HIS A 70 -8.96 2.56 10.60
N ARG A 71 -9.55 3.73 10.88
CA ARG A 71 -10.96 3.86 11.24
C ARG A 71 -11.87 3.68 10.02
N ASP A 72 -13.11 4.13 10.17
CA ASP A 72 -14.13 4.04 9.14
C ASP A 72 -13.74 4.75 7.85
N LEU A 73 -13.84 4.05 6.72
CA LEU A 73 -13.79 4.69 5.41
C LEU A 73 -15.17 5.29 5.11
N LYS A 74 -15.25 6.61 5.01
CA LYS A 74 -16.50 7.33 4.70
C LYS A 74 -16.83 7.21 3.22
N GLU A 75 -18.12 7.13 2.91
CA GLU A 75 -18.62 6.95 1.53
C GLU A 75 -18.07 8.00 0.52
N PRO A 76 -17.96 9.31 0.84
CA PRO A 76 -17.38 10.26 -0.10
C PRO A 76 -15.92 9.95 -0.45
N ALA A 77 -15.13 9.50 0.53
CA ALA A 77 -13.73 9.13 0.30
C ALA A 77 -13.62 7.81 -0.47
N GLU A 78 -14.42 6.80 -0.13
CA GLU A 78 -14.55 5.55 -0.90
C GLU A 78 -14.81 5.84 -2.37
N ARG A 79 -15.80 6.69 -2.67
CA ARG A 79 -16.16 7.07 -4.03
C ARG A 79 -15.02 7.79 -4.75
N ALA A 80 -14.39 8.77 -4.10
CA ALA A 80 -13.28 9.52 -4.68
C ALA A 80 -12.11 8.61 -5.07
N PHE A 81 -11.76 7.63 -4.23
CA PHE A 81 -10.69 6.67 -4.53
C PHE A 81 -11.03 5.75 -5.70
N ILE A 82 -12.27 5.26 -5.74
CA ILE A 82 -12.76 4.41 -6.83
C ILE A 82 -12.74 5.19 -8.16
N ASP A 83 -13.29 6.41 -8.17
CA ASP A 83 -13.41 7.23 -9.37
C ASP A 83 -12.03 7.66 -9.89
N TYR A 84 -11.14 8.11 -9.00
CA TYR A 84 -9.73 8.40 -9.33
C TYR A 84 -9.06 7.21 -10.02
N THR A 85 -9.16 6.03 -9.43
CA THR A 85 -8.50 4.83 -9.97
C THR A 85 -9.11 4.44 -11.32
N ARG A 86 -10.44 4.38 -11.42
CA ARG A 86 -11.13 4.04 -12.67
C ARG A 86 -10.80 5.01 -13.81
N ALA A 87 -10.54 6.28 -13.48
CA ALA A 87 -10.17 7.31 -14.44
C ALA A 87 -8.72 7.21 -14.94
N GLY A 88 -7.86 6.40 -14.32
CA GLY A 88 -6.45 6.25 -14.70
C GLY A 88 -5.46 6.39 -13.54
N GLY A 89 -5.94 6.74 -12.35
CA GLY A 89 -5.12 6.93 -11.16
C GLY A 89 -4.52 5.63 -10.63
N LYS A 90 -3.46 5.76 -9.82
CA LYS A 90 -2.83 4.64 -9.12
C LYS A 90 -3.10 4.72 -7.63
N LEU A 91 -3.86 3.75 -7.13
CA LEU A 91 -4.23 3.64 -5.73
C LEU A 91 -3.30 2.65 -5.01
N VAL A 92 -2.63 3.10 -3.96
CA VAL A 92 -1.81 2.26 -3.08
C VAL A 92 -2.56 2.08 -1.76
N ALA A 93 -3.26 0.96 -1.62
CA ALA A 93 -4.01 0.61 -0.44
C ALA A 93 -3.10 -0.13 0.56
N LEU A 94 -2.93 0.42 1.75
CA LEU A 94 -2.06 -0.14 2.78
C LEU A 94 -2.89 -0.78 3.89
N HIS A 95 -2.43 -1.94 4.37
CA HIS A 95 -2.82 -2.64 5.59
C HIS A 95 -4.31 -2.52 5.97
N HIS A 96 -4.67 -1.55 6.81
CA HIS A 96 -6.03 -1.29 7.28
C HIS A 96 -7.08 -1.05 6.18
N SER A 97 -6.64 -0.80 4.95
CA SER A 97 -7.51 -0.70 3.77
C SER A 97 -8.28 -1.99 3.49
N ILE A 98 -7.81 -3.15 3.95
CA ILE A 98 -8.53 -4.43 3.85
C ILE A 98 -8.65 -5.06 5.24
N SER A 99 -9.31 -4.36 6.15
CA SER A 99 -9.69 -4.88 7.47
C SER A 99 -11.21 -5.06 7.58
N SER A 100 -11.66 -5.91 8.50
CA SER A 100 -13.10 -6.21 8.68
C SER A 100 -14.00 -4.97 8.88
N GLY A 101 -13.47 -3.87 9.44
CA GLY A 101 -14.22 -2.62 9.60
C GLY A 101 -14.70 -2.02 8.27
N LYS A 102 -14.05 -2.38 7.15
CA LYS A 102 -14.41 -1.93 5.80
C LYS A 102 -15.52 -2.77 5.15
N ARG A 103 -16.03 -3.84 5.79
CA ARG A 103 -17.20 -4.62 5.30
C ARG A 103 -18.45 -3.78 5.09
N LYS A 104 -18.58 -2.66 5.81
CA LYS A 104 -19.73 -1.74 5.69
C LYS A 104 -19.72 -0.88 4.43
N ASN A 105 -18.56 -0.77 3.78
CA ASN A 105 -18.41 -0.03 2.54
C ASN A 105 -19.01 -0.83 1.39
N LYS A 106 -20.00 -0.25 0.71
CA LYS A 106 -20.83 -0.97 -0.27
C LYS A 106 -20.03 -1.43 -1.49
N GLN A 107 -18.96 -0.72 -1.85
CA GLN A 107 -18.23 -0.94 -3.09
C GLN A 107 -16.78 -1.33 -2.85
N TRP A 108 -16.20 -0.98 -1.70
CA TRP A 108 -14.77 -1.06 -1.46
C TRP A 108 -14.17 -2.44 -1.71
N PHE A 109 -14.67 -3.48 -1.04
CA PHE A 109 -14.16 -4.84 -1.22
C PHE A 109 -14.42 -5.42 -2.61
N LYS A 110 -15.59 -5.13 -3.19
CA LYS A 110 -15.87 -5.48 -4.58
C LYS A 110 -14.89 -4.81 -5.54
N PHE A 111 -14.57 -3.54 -5.31
CA PHE A 111 -13.64 -2.76 -6.12
C PHE A 111 -12.19 -3.27 -6.00
N LEU A 112 -11.75 -3.62 -4.78
CA LEU A 112 -10.45 -4.24 -4.54
C LEU A 112 -10.39 -5.71 -5.02
N GLY A 113 -11.54 -6.32 -5.32
CA GLY A 113 -11.66 -7.73 -5.64
C GLY A 113 -11.24 -8.62 -4.47
N VAL A 114 -11.62 -8.29 -3.24
CA VAL A 114 -11.31 -9.10 -2.05
C VAL A 114 -12.60 -9.45 -1.32
N ASP A 115 -12.66 -10.66 -0.77
CA ASP A 115 -13.67 -11.05 0.18
C ASP A 115 -13.02 -11.47 1.51
N LEU A 116 -13.75 -11.23 2.60
CA LEU A 116 -13.38 -11.62 3.96
C LEU A 116 -14.42 -12.62 4.44
N PRO A 117 -14.19 -13.94 4.31
CA PRO A 117 -15.15 -14.94 4.71
C PRO A 117 -15.54 -14.79 6.19
N PRO A 118 -16.82 -14.97 6.56
CA PRO A 118 -17.20 -15.06 7.97
C PRO A 118 -16.77 -16.41 8.57
N GLY A 119 -16.86 -16.54 9.90
CA GLY A 119 -16.63 -17.80 10.60
C GLY A 119 -15.26 -17.92 11.26
N ASP A 120 -14.93 -19.12 11.70
CA ASP A 120 -13.69 -19.43 12.43
C ASP A 120 -12.48 -19.50 11.49
N ALA A 121 -11.32 -19.00 11.96
CA ALA A 121 -10.10 -18.93 11.15
C ALA A 121 -9.55 -20.31 10.75
N ALA A 122 -9.65 -21.32 11.62
CA ALA A 122 -9.23 -22.68 11.31
C ALA A 122 -10.15 -23.35 10.26
N GLN A 123 -11.34 -22.78 10.02
CA GLN A 123 -12.30 -23.23 9.01
C GLN A 123 -12.33 -22.31 7.78
N GLY A 124 -11.36 -21.41 7.63
CA GLY A 124 -11.26 -20.49 6.48
C GLY A 124 -11.93 -19.13 6.67
N GLY A 125 -12.43 -18.81 7.86
CA GLY A 125 -12.96 -17.50 8.21
C GLY A 125 -11.86 -16.44 8.35
N TYR A 126 -12.15 -15.19 7.99
CA TYR A 126 -11.20 -14.08 8.16
C TYR A 126 -10.88 -13.84 9.64
N LYS A 127 -9.61 -13.57 9.93
CA LYS A 127 -9.16 -13.14 11.27
C LYS A 127 -7.95 -12.23 11.18
N TRP A 128 -7.86 -11.27 12.09
CA TRP A 128 -6.65 -10.51 12.34
C TRP A 128 -6.02 -10.91 13.68
N ILE A 129 -4.69 -10.86 13.77
CA ILE A 129 -3.94 -11.20 14.98
C ILE A 129 -2.76 -10.24 15.16
N GLU A 130 -2.65 -9.69 16.36
CA GLU A 130 -1.58 -8.79 16.80
C GLU A 130 -1.31 -8.94 18.31
N PRO A 131 -0.10 -8.57 18.79
CA PRO A 131 1.11 -8.38 17.98
C PRO A 131 1.65 -9.72 17.49
N VAL A 132 2.25 -9.74 16.30
CA VAL A 132 2.89 -10.94 15.73
C VAL A 132 4.28 -10.64 15.17
N THR A 133 5.10 -11.68 15.07
CA THR A 133 6.28 -11.67 14.19
C THR A 133 5.83 -12.21 12.84
N LEU A 134 5.96 -11.38 11.80
CA LEU A 134 5.46 -11.69 10.46
C LEU A 134 6.63 -11.78 9.48
N ASP A 135 6.79 -12.92 8.84
CA ASP A 135 7.78 -13.13 7.78
C ASP A 135 7.15 -12.85 6.42
N LEU A 136 7.74 -11.93 5.66
CA LEU A 136 7.29 -11.56 4.32
C LEU A 136 8.25 -12.12 3.27
N VAL A 137 7.70 -12.60 2.17
CA VAL A 137 8.45 -13.25 1.09
C VAL A 137 8.11 -12.65 -0.28
N ASN A 138 9.13 -12.46 -1.10
CA ASN A 138 8.97 -12.04 -2.49
C ASN A 138 8.52 -13.21 -3.36
N LEU A 139 7.27 -13.15 -3.83
CA LEU A 139 6.70 -14.14 -4.75
C LEU A 139 6.87 -13.75 -6.22
N ALA A 140 7.28 -12.50 -6.51
CA ALA A 140 7.41 -11.96 -7.85
C ALA A 140 8.81 -11.37 -8.10
N PRO A 141 9.87 -12.19 -8.15
CA PRO A 141 11.25 -11.72 -8.23
C PRO A 141 11.65 -11.04 -9.55
N ALA A 142 10.72 -10.89 -10.49
CA ALA A 142 10.91 -10.11 -11.72
C ALA A 142 10.10 -8.80 -11.72
N HIS A 143 9.23 -8.59 -10.72
CA HIS A 143 8.34 -7.44 -10.69
C HIS A 143 9.01 -6.21 -10.06
N PHE A 144 8.97 -5.07 -10.74
CA PHE A 144 9.61 -3.83 -10.32
C PHE A 144 9.36 -3.49 -8.83
N ILE A 145 8.09 -3.59 -8.38
CA ILE A 145 7.70 -3.28 -7.01
C ILE A 145 8.54 -4.04 -5.96
N THR A 146 8.85 -5.30 -6.21
CA THR A 146 9.54 -6.17 -5.24
C THR A 146 11.04 -6.31 -5.51
N THR A 147 11.57 -5.67 -6.57
CA THR A 147 12.98 -5.84 -6.97
C THR A 147 13.77 -4.55 -7.05
N HIS A 148 13.16 -3.43 -7.45
CA HIS A 148 13.91 -2.21 -7.72
C HIS A 148 14.47 -1.59 -6.43
N GLY A 149 15.78 -1.72 -6.22
CA GLY A 149 16.46 -1.24 -5.02
C GLY A 149 16.10 -1.97 -3.73
N VAL A 150 15.39 -3.11 -3.79
CA VAL A 150 14.99 -3.86 -2.59
C VAL A 150 16.10 -4.85 -2.20
N THR A 151 16.71 -4.61 -1.04
CA THR A 151 17.65 -5.56 -0.43
C THR A 151 16.92 -6.41 0.60
N TYR A 152 16.85 -7.73 0.36
CA TYR A 152 16.26 -8.68 1.29
C TYR A 152 17.32 -9.20 2.26
N PRO A 153 17.15 -9.02 3.59
CA PRO A 153 18.14 -9.45 4.58
C PRO A 153 18.18 -10.96 4.80
N ALA A 154 17.14 -11.68 4.38
CA ALA A 154 16.99 -13.10 4.66
C ALA A 154 16.42 -13.87 3.47
N ARG A 155 16.51 -15.20 3.57
CA ARG A 155 15.67 -16.11 2.83
C ARG A 155 14.76 -16.83 3.81
N ILE A 156 13.49 -16.97 3.46
CA ILE A 156 12.46 -17.56 4.30
C ILE A 156 11.90 -18.77 3.57
N ASP A 157 11.83 -19.89 4.29
CA ASP A 157 11.34 -21.15 3.76
C ASP A 157 9.83 -21.23 3.81
N LEU A 158 9.24 -21.51 2.66
CA LEU A 158 7.82 -21.72 2.50
C LEU A 158 7.51 -23.19 2.24
N PRO A 159 6.43 -23.71 2.85
CA PRO A 159 5.93 -25.04 2.51
C PRO A 159 5.57 -25.08 1.03
N ALA A 160 5.92 -26.19 0.39
CA ALA A 160 5.64 -26.36 -1.02
C ALA A 160 4.13 -26.42 -1.27
N THR A 161 3.68 -25.81 -2.37
CA THR A 161 2.24 -25.78 -2.68
C THR A 161 1.78 -26.95 -3.56
N ALA A 162 2.65 -27.91 -3.85
CA ALA A 162 2.35 -29.14 -4.58
C ALA A 162 2.85 -30.33 -3.76
N ALA A 163 2.07 -31.41 -3.71
CA ALA A 163 2.48 -32.65 -3.04
C ALA A 163 3.78 -33.17 -3.66
N GLY A 164 4.82 -33.36 -2.83
CA GLY A 164 6.14 -33.86 -3.25
C GLY A 164 7.14 -32.80 -3.73
N ALA A 165 6.76 -31.52 -3.80
CA ALA A 165 7.73 -30.45 -3.98
C ALA A 165 8.40 -30.12 -2.62
N GLY A 166 9.72 -29.89 -2.62
CA GLY A 166 10.45 -29.47 -1.42
C GLY A 166 10.13 -28.03 -1.03
N GLU A 167 10.47 -27.65 0.21
CA GLU A 167 10.35 -26.26 0.67
C GLU A 167 11.08 -25.30 -0.28
N LYS A 168 10.46 -24.15 -0.54
CA LYS A 168 11.07 -23.11 -1.36
C LYS A 168 11.58 -21.99 -0.46
N SER A 169 12.90 -21.86 -0.40
CA SER A 169 13.56 -20.73 0.24
C SER A 169 13.47 -19.51 -0.66
N LEU A 170 12.84 -18.42 -0.23
CA LEU A 170 12.61 -17.20 -1.01
C LEU A 170 13.18 -15.94 -0.34
N PRO A 171 13.64 -14.92 -1.09
CA PRO A 171 14.03 -13.64 -0.51
C PRO A 171 12.91 -13.05 0.34
N GLY A 172 13.24 -12.57 1.53
CA GLY A 172 12.25 -12.08 2.48
C GLY A 172 12.84 -11.21 3.58
N PHE A 173 11.96 -10.71 4.44
CA PHE A 173 12.27 -9.94 5.64
C PHE A 173 11.24 -10.22 6.73
N THR A 174 11.62 -9.96 7.97
CA THR A 174 10.76 -10.16 9.15
C THR A 174 10.34 -8.82 9.71
N LEU A 175 9.06 -8.71 10.10
CA LEU A 175 8.48 -7.58 10.79
C LEU A 175 8.10 -7.99 12.22
N PRO A 176 8.80 -7.49 13.26
CA PRO A 176 8.43 -7.74 14.64
C PRO A 176 7.25 -6.85 15.06
N LYS A 177 6.38 -7.36 15.94
CA LYS A 177 5.25 -6.61 16.51
C LYS A 177 4.31 -6.00 15.45
N SER A 178 4.10 -6.71 14.36
CA SER A 178 3.16 -6.34 13.30
C SER A 178 1.78 -6.97 13.56
N GLU A 179 0.91 -6.91 12.57
CA GLU A 179 -0.42 -7.54 12.53
C GLU A 179 -0.53 -8.39 11.27
N VAL A 180 -1.18 -9.56 11.38
CA VAL A 180 -1.43 -10.45 10.24
C VAL A 180 -2.93 -10.61 9.98
N TYR A 181 -3.30 -10.63 8.70
CA TYR A 181 -4.66 -10.93 8.23
C TYR A 181 -4.71 -12.32 7.59
N LEU A 182 -5.48 -13.21 8.21
CA LEU A 182 -5.73 -14.57 7.76
C LEU A 182 -6.97 -14.61 6.85
N ASN A 183 -6.93 -15.51 5.88
CA ASN A 183 -8.00 -15.92 4.98
C ASN A 183 -8.64 -14.79 4.14
N HIS A 184 -7.86 -13.81 3.67
CA HIS A 184 -8.33 -12.98 2.54
C HIS A 184 -8.56 -13.85 1.31
N VAL A 185 -9.71 -13.69 0.66
CA VAL A 185 -10.01 -14.35 -0.60
C VAL A 185 -9.89 -13.34 -1.73
N LEU A 186 -9.06 -13.64 -2.73
CA LEU A 186 -8.93 -12.83 -3.94
C LEU A 186 -10.02 -13.28 -4.92
N THR A 187 -10.98 -12.41 -5.22
CA THR A 187 -12.17 -12.76 -6.04
C THR A 187 -11.99 -12.48 -7.53
N GLU A 188 -10.87 -11.89 -7.92
CA GLU A 188 -10.56 -11.54 -9.30
C GLU A 188 -9.06 -11.69 -9.64
N PRO A 189 -8.69 -11.88 -10.93
CA PRO A 189 -7.31 -12.04 -11.37
C PRO A 189 -6.42 -10.86 -10.98
N ARG A 190 -5.17 -11.13 -10.58
CA ARG A 190 -4.17 -10.12 -10.22
C ARG A 190 -2.76 -10.70 -10.26
N THR A 191 -1.78 -9.81 -10.28
CA THR A 191 -0.38 -10.20 -10.06
C THR A 191 -0.10 -10.23 -8.57
N VAL A 192 0.19 -11.41 -8.05
CA VAL A 192 0.64 -11.60 -6.66
C VAL A 192 2.10 -11.18 -6.54
N LEU A 193 2.42 -10.38 -5.53
CA LEU A 193 3.75 -9.82 -5.29
C LEU A 193 4.42 -10.40 -4.05
N LEU A 194 3.68 -10.46 -2.94
CA LEU A 194 4.19 -10.87 -1.64
C LEU A 194 3.31 -11.96 -1.02
N GLY A 195 3.96 -12.89 -0.33
CA GLY A 195 3.32 -13.80 0.60
C GLY A 195 3.78 -13.52 2.03
N PHE A 196 3.19 -14.24 2.99
CA PHE A 196 3.68 -14.25 4.35
C PHE A 196 3.73 -15.66 4.94
N LYS A 197 4.61 -15.84 5.92
CA LYS A 197 4.62 -16.93 6.87
C LYS A 197 4.44 -16.36 8.28
N TYR A 198 3.59 -16.99 9.07
CA TYR A 198 3.30 -16.59 10.43
C TYR A 198 3.11 -17.84 11.29
N GLN A 199 3.76 -17.89 12.46
CA GLN A 199 3.50 -18.94 13.45
C GLN A 199 2.69 -18.36 14.60
N ASP A 200 1.51 -18.91 14.84
CA ASP A 200 0.71 -18.53 16.00
C ASP A 200 1.35 -19.06 17.28
N ALA A 201 1.79 -18.15 18.14
CA ALA A 201 2.44 -18.49 19.40
C ALA A 201 1.53 -19.27 20.36
N LYS A 202 0.20 -19.14 20.23
CA LYS A 202 -0.76 -19.83 21.10
C LYS A 202 -0.97 -21.28 20.70
N SER A 203 -1.19 -21.54 19.41
CA SER A 203 -1.47 -22.90 18.90
C SER A 203 -0.24 -23.64 18.37
N GLY A 204 0.86 -22.93 18.10
CA GLY A 204 2.02 -23.46 17.37
C GLY A 204 1.79 -23.60 15.86
N GLN A 205 0.56 -23.36 15.38
CA GLN A 205 0.18 -23.50 13.97
C GLN A 205 0.95 -22.49 13.11
N THR A 206 1.51 -22.98 12.00
CA THR A 206 2.09 -22.11 10.97
C THR A 206 1.05 -21.85 9.87
N TYR A 207 0.87 -20.58 9.54
CA TYR A 207 0.04 -20.09 8.45
C TYR A 207 0.93 -19.59 7.32
N PHE A 208 0.51 -19.88 6.10
CA PHE A 208 1.12 -19.36 4.89
C PHE A 208 0.05 -18.84 3.94
N GLN A 209 0.23 -17.63 3.43
CA GLN A 209 -0.67 -17.05 2.43
C GLN A 209 0.10 -16.32 1.34
N LYS A 210 -0.38 -16.46 0.10
CA LYS A 210 0.25 -15.87 -1.09
C LYS A 210 -0.28 -14.46 -1.42
N HIS A 211 -0.99 -13.80 -0.53
CA HIS A 211 -1.69 -12.55 -0.84
C HIS A 211 -1.42 -11.46 0.19
N ALA A 212 -0.16 -11.38 0.62
CA ALA A 212 0.36 -10.28 1.45
C ALA A 212 0.67 -9.02 0.65
N GLY A 213 0.69 -9.11 -0.68
CA GLY A 213 0.79 -7.96 -1.56
C GLY A 213 0.46 -8.36 -2.98
N TRP A 214 -0.24 -7.48 -3.71
CA TRP A 214 -0.68 -7.74 -5.07
C TRP A 214 -0.96 -6.45 -5.83
N VAL A 215 -1.07 -6.57 -7.15
CA VAL A 215 -1.44 -5.47 -8.04
C VAL A 215 -2.42 -5.92 -9.12
N ARG A 216 -3.36 -5.05 -9.48
CA ARG A 216 -4.34 -5.30 -10.55
C ARG A 216 -4.79 -4.02 -11.23
N ALA A 217 -5.25 -4.15 -12.46
CA ALA A 217 -5.95 -3.08 -13.16
C ALA A 217 -7.35 -2.86 -12.56
N ALA A 218 -7.82 -1.62 -12.61
CA ALA A 218 -9.19 -1.25 -12.27
C ALA A 218 -9.64 -0.04 -13.12
N GLY A 219 -10.51 -0.28 -14.09
CA GLY A 219 -10.83 0.71 -15.12
C GLY A 219 -9.56 1.03 -15.93
N LYS A 220 -9.20 2.31 -16.03
CA LYS A 220 -7.98 2.77 -16.72
C LYS A 220 -6.75 2.82 -15.82
N GLY A 221 -6.93 2.67 -14.51
CA GLY A 221 -5.86 2.79 -13.51
C GLY A 221 -5.53 1.48 -12.84
N TRP A 222 -4.85 1.58 -11.70
CA TRP A 222 -4.22 0.46 -11.02
C TRP A 222 -4.41 0.51 -9.51
N ILE A 223 -4.60 -0.66 -8.91
CA ILE A 223 -4.65 -0.88 -7.48
C ILE A 223 -3.43 -1.69 -7.09
N VAL A 224 -2.63 -1.16 -6.17
CA VAL A 224 -1.61 -1.91 -5.42
C VAL A 224 -2.11 -2.08 -3.99
N TYR A 225 -2.07 -3.30 -3.47
CA TYR A 225 -2.32 -3.56 -2.05
C TYR A 225 -1.09 -4.17 -1.41
N LEU A 226 -0.77 -3.72 -0.20
CA LEU A 226 0.29 -4.26 0.65
C LEU A 226 -0.28 -4.50 2.05
N LEU A 227 -0.23 -5.76 2.51
CA LEU A 227 -0.71 -6.17 3.82
C LEU A 227 0.10 -5.58 4.97
N PRO A 228 1.44 -5.50 4.95
CA PRO A 228 2.18 -4.98 6.10
C PRO A 228 1.94 -3.47 6.32
N GLY A 229 2.37 -2.95 7.45
CA GLY A 229 2.13 -1.56 7.82
C GLY A 229 1.11 -1.44 8.95
N HIS A 230 1.20 -2.30 9.97
CA HIS A 230 0.38 -2.18 11.17
C HIS A 230 0.74 -0.95 12.01
N SER A 231 2.00 -0.56 11.97
CA SER A 231 2.49 0.60 12.71
C SER A 231 3.65 1.27 11.97
N ALA A 232 4.10 2.41 12.49
CA ALA A 232 5.30 3.10 11.99
C ALA A 232 6.53 2.17 11.93
N LEU A 233 6.66 1.22 12.86
CA LEU A 233 7.77 0.28 12.93
C LEU A 233 7.91 -0.57 11.66
N ASP A 234 6.80 -0.96 11.02
CA ASP A 234 6.86 -1.72 9.78
C ASP A 234 7.50 -0.87 8.66
N PHE A 235 7.18 0.42 8.60
CA PHE A 235 7.74 1.37 7.63
C PHE A 235 9.20 1.76 7.93
N GLU A 236 9.73 1.42 9.10
CA GLU A 236 11.15 1.56 9.41
C GLU A 236 11.97 0.44 8.77
N ASN A 237 11.37 -0.73 8.51
CA ASN A 237 12.04 -1.82 7.81
C ASN A 237 12.46 -1.36 6.39
N PRO A 238 13.77 -1.40 6.05
CA PRO A 238 14.25 -0.83 4.79
C PRO A 238 13.72 -1.55 3.55
N ALA A 239 13.55 -2.89 3.62
CA ALA A 239 13.00 -3.66 2.52
C ALA A 239 11.53 -3.31 2.29
N TYR A 240 10.73 -3.26 3.37
CA TYR A 240 9.31 -2.92 3.24
C TYR A 240 9.09 -1.49 2.79
N ALA A 241 9.78 -0.52 3.40
CA ALA A 241 9.72 0.88 3.00
C ALA A 241 10.00 1.03 1.50
N ARG A 242 11.06 0.38 1.00
CA ARG A 242 11.41 0.43 -0.41
C ARG A 242 10.33 -0.15 -1.31
N ILE A 243 9.69 -1.24 -0.91
CA ILE A 243 8.54 -1.82 -1.65
C ILE A 243 7.37 -0.83 -1.73
N VAL A 244 7.04 -0.14 -0.62
CA VAL A 244 5.97 0.87 -0.61
C VAL A 244 6.30 2.02 -1.57
N LEU A 245 7.52 2.57 -1.51
CA LEU A 245 7.93 3.62 -2.44
C LEU A 245 7.93 3.11 -3.90
N ASN A 246 8.33 1.86 -4.15
CA ASN A 246 8.25 1.28 -5.49
C ASN A 246 6.82 1.17 -6.00
N ALA A 247 5.85 0.84 -5.13
CA ALA A 247 4.43 0.86 -5.50
C ALA A 247 3.97 2.26 -5.96
N VAL A 248 4.55 3.32 -5.38
CA VAL A 248 4.28 4.71 -5.77
C VAL A 248 4.92 5.08 -7.11
N VAL A 249 6.18 4.68 -7.37
CA VAL A 249 6.90 5.12 -8.59
C VAL A 249 6.74 4.18 -9.79
N TRP A 250 6.28 2.95 -9.56
CA TRP A 250 6.06 1.96 -10.61
C TRP A 250 5.08 2.46 -11.67
N LYS A 251 5.44 2.24 -12.94
CA LYS A 251 4.62 2.52 -14.11
C LYS A 251 4.24 1.18 -14.76
N PRO A 252 2.95 0.80 -14.73
CA PRO A 252 2.45 -0.42 -15.35
C PRO A 252 2.56 -0.42 -16.88
#